data_AF-A0A1S7SGP8-F1
#
_entry.id   AF-A0A1S7SGP8-F1
#
_cell.length_a   1.000
_cell.length_b   1.000
_cell.length_c   1.000
_cell.angle_alpha   90.00
_cell.angle_beta   90.00
_cell.angle_gamma   90.00
#
_symmetry.space_group_name_H-M   'P 1'
#
loop_
_entity.id
_entity.type
_entity.pdbx_description
1 polymer ?
#
loop_
_entity_poly.entity_id
_entity_poly.type
_entity_poly.pdbx_seq_one_letter_code
_entity_poly.pdbx_strand_id
1 'polypeptide(L)'
;MSTIKNQTTFFSYIRRAPFGGRLTQSQIDGINVILEQWEYYKLIDRRWLANILAQIFHETGGKMQPIREANASSDPQAKSRLEAAWKAGKLGSVKNPYWRDGWFGRGFIQITHKVNYDALGKRLNVNLVGNPALAMDPVISARIAIVGMAEGLFTNGAHRLSDYFNDKVDDAESARRIVNGTDKAKLIAGYHKNFLDAIEAASVPLQEADANHALATADDVKPSASGSVKTLLSSTLVTAGVSALVGVNNPWAFGVSALALLMGGGALYMFGSGRWSVNRIKGI
;
A
#
# COMPACT_ATOMS: atom_id res chain seq x y z
N MET A 1 0.54 18.81 10.71
CA MET A 1 -0.68 18.00 10.66
C MET A 1 -0.39 16.83 9.74
N SER A 2 -0.79 15.60 10.12
CA SER A 2 -0.54 14.41 9.29
C SER A 2 -1.16 14.57 7.89
N THR A 3 -0.40 14.19 6.86
CA THR A 3 -0.83 14.16 5.47
C THR A 3 -1.95 13.13 5.27
N ILE A 4 -1.85 12.00 5.97
CA ILE A 4 -2.86 10.93 6.01
C ILE A 4 -3.61 11.01 7.33
N LYS A 5 -4.87 11.45 7.30
CA LYS A 5 -5.72 11.54 8.51
C LYS A 5 -6.55 10.28 8.73
N ASN A 6 -6.85 9.56 7.66
CA ASN A 6 -7.60 8.31 7.71
C ASN A 6 -6.82 7.18 7.03
N GLN A 7 -6.08 6.40 7.84
CA GLN A 7 -5.28 5.28 7.34
C GLN A 7 -6.14 4.18 6.71
N THR A 8 -7.33 3.90 7.26
CA THR A 8 -8.24 2.89 6.72
C THR A 8 -8.66 3.23 5.29
N THR A 9 -9.04 4.48 5.03
CA THR A 9 -9.35 4.97 3.68
C THR A 9 -8.13 4.87 2.77
N PHE A 10 -6.98 5.37 3.20
CA PHE A 10 -5.75 5.29 2.42
C PHE A 10 -5.42 3.86 1.97
N PHE A 11 -5.36 2.92 2.92
CA PHE A 11 -5.06 1.52 2.61
C PHE A 11 -6.14 0.84 1.78
N SER A 12 -7.42 1.24 1.93
CA SER A 12 -8.50 0.72 1.08
C SER A 12 -8.36 1.13 -0.39
N TYR A 13 -7.92 2.36 -0.65
CA TYR A 13 -7.73 2.89 -2.01
C TYR A 13 -6.54 2.20 -2.67
N ILE A 14 -5.38 2.22 -2.01
CA ILE A 14 -4.16 1.64 -2.60
C ILE A 14 -4.30 0.13 -2.80
N ARG A 15 -5.05 -0.56 -1.94
CA ARG A 15 -5.35 -2.00 -2.12
C ARG A 15 -6.01 -2.26 -3.46
N ARG A 16 -6.96 -1.43 -3.91
CA ARG A 16 -7.62 -1.58 -5.21
C ARG A 16 -6.63 -1.31 -6.34
N ALA A 17 -5.95 -0.16 -6.30
CA ALA A 17 -4.90 0.20 -7.22
C ALA A 17 -3.85 1.06 -6.50
N PRO A 18 -2.55 0.79 -6.65
CA PRO A 18 -1.95 -0.06 -7.68
C PRO A 18 -1.80 -1.55 -7.32
N PHE A 19 -2.25 -2.01 -6.15
CA PHE A 19 -1.95 -3.36 -5.66
C PHE A 19 -2.86 -4.48 -6.18
N GLY A 20 -3.91 -4.17 -6.95
CA GLY A 20 -4.71 -5.19 -7.64
C GLY A 20 -5.62 -6.03 -6.73
N GLY A 21 -6.06 -5.46 -5.62
CA GLY A 21 -7.08 -6.02 -4.71
C GLY A 21 -6.55 -6.62 -3.42
N ARG A 22 -5.23 -6.79 -3.25
CA ARG A 22 -4.64 -7.42 -2.06
C ARG A 22 -3.46 -6.62 -1.54
N LEU A 23 -3.30 -6.60 -0.22
CA LEU A 23 -2.14 -6.07 0.47
C LEU A 23 -1.66 -7.10 1.47
N THR A 24 -0.36 -7.34 1.49
CA THR A 24 0.30 -8.15 2.52
C THR A 24 0.67 -7.28 3.71
N GLN A 25 0.86 -7.90 4.88
CA GLN A 25 1.31 -7.17 6.06
C GLN A 25 2.67 -6.49 5.83
N SER A 26 3.61 -7.18 5.17
CA SER A 26 4.92 -6.60 4.84
C SER A 26 4.80 -5.36 3.94
N GLN A 27 3.87 -5.33 2.98
CA GLN A 27 3.63 -4.13 2.18
C GLN A 27 3.10 -2.98 3.05
N ILE A 28 2.17 -3.27 3.96
CA ILE A 28 1.61 -2.28 4.89
C ILE A 28 2.72 -1.71 5.80
N ASP A 29 3.55 -2.57 6.37
CA ASP A 29 4.63 -2.16 7.28
C ASP A 29 5.64 -1.24 6.57
N GLY A 30 6.03 -1.57 5.35
CA GLY A 30 6.96 -0.74 4.58
C GLY A 30 6.36 0.59 4.16
N ILE A 31 5.08 0.62 3.80
CA ILE A 31 4.35 1.87 3.54
C ILE A 31 4.27 2.73 4.80
N ASN A 32 3.96 2.14 5.96
CA ASN A 32 3.91 2.87 7.23
C ASN A 32 5.26 3.51 7.56
N VAL A 33 6.37 2.79 7.39
CA VAL A 33 7.71 3.37 7.58
C VAL A 33 7.95 4.58 6.67
N ILE A 34 7.53 4.52 5.41
CA ILE A 34 7.65 5.65 4.47
C ILE A 34 6.81 6.84 4.95
N LEU A 35 5.56 6.61 5.36
CA LEU A 35 4.67 7.65 5.88
C LEU A 35 5.23 8.28 7.18
N GLU A 36 5.77 7.47 8.09
CA GLU A 36 6.41 7.96 9.32
C GLU A 36 7.62 8.85 9.02
N GLN A 37 8.48 8.44 8.08
CA GLN A 37 9.63 9.28 7.70
C GLN A 37 9.21 10.53 6.92
N TRP A 38 8.13 10.48 6.14
CA TRP A 38 7.56 11.66 5.49
C TRP A 38 7.13 12.70 6.52
N GLU A 39 6.40 12.27 7.56
CA GLU A 39 5.98 13.13 8.66
C GLU A 39 7.17 13.65 9.48
N TYR A 40 8.21 12.83 9.68
CA TYR A 40 9.44 13.24 10.35
C TYR A 40 10.12 14.43 9.66
N TYR A 41 10.17 14.44 8.32
CA TYR A 41 10.74 15.56 7.56
C TYR A 41 9.80 16.76 7.39
N LYS A 42 8.54 16.65 7.84
CA LYS A 42 7.54 17.71 7.80
C LYS A 42 7.32 18.28 6.39
N LEU A 43 7.45 17.43 5.36
CA LEU A 43 7.09 17.78 4.00
C LEU A 43 5.57 17.76 3.85
N ILE A 44 5.02 18.64 3.02
CA ILE A 44 3.57 18.89 2.98
C ILE A 44 2.94 18.70 1.61
N ASP A 45 3.72 18.73 0.52
CA ASP A 45 3.17 18.56 -0.82
C ASP A 45 2.77 17.10 -1.05
N ARG A 46 1.47 16.86 -1.18
CA ARG A 46 0.91 15.51 -1.36
C ARG A 46 1.36 14.86 -2.66
N ARG A 47 1.64 15.66 -3.69
CA ARG A 47 2.14 15.18 -4.99
C ARG A 47 3.54 14.59 -4.84
N TRP A 48 4.36 15.18 -3.97
CA TRP A 48 5.69 14.66 -3.66
C TRP A 48 5.59 13.28 -2.99
N LEU A 49 4.74 13.15 -1.95
CA LEU A 49 4.52 11.87 -1.29
C LEU A 49 3.99 10.81 -2.26
N ALA A 50 3.01 11.17 -3.10
CA ALA A 50 2.49 10.28 -4.12
C ALA A 50 3.56 9.82 -5.12
N ASN A 51 4.45 10.72 -5.55
CA ASN A 51 5.55 10.40 -6.46
C ASN A 51 6.60 9.49 -5.79
N ILE A 52 6.95 9.75 -4.53
CA ILE A 52 7.85 8.90 -3.74
C ILE A 52 7.28 7.48 -3.65
N LEU A 53 6.01 7.34 -3.25
CA LEU A 53 5.35 6.02 -3.15
C LEU A 53 5.30 5.30 -4.51
N ALA A 54 4.99 6.02 -5.59
CA ALA A 54 4.93 5.46 -6.93
C ALA A 54 6.28 4.93 -7.43
N GLN A 55 7.35 5.69 -7.20
CA GLN A 55 8.70 5.31 -7.59
C GLN A 55 9.17 4.11 -6.76
N ILE A 56 8.96 4.13 -5.43
CA ILE A 56 9.27 2.98 -4.56
C ILE A 56 8.48 1.73 -4.96
N PHE A 57 7.19 1.88 -5.28
CA PHE A 57 6.36 0.78 -5.75
C PHE A 57 6.94 0.16 -7.02
N HIS A 58 7.37 0.98 -7.97
CA HIS A 58 7.98 0.49 -9.20
C HIS A 58 9.33 -0.20 -8.95
N GLU A 59 10.25 0.47 -8.24
CA GLU A 59 11.62 -0.02 -7.98
C GLU A 59 11.64 -1.31 -7.16
N THR A 60 10.66 -1.50 -6.26
CA THR A 60 10.57 -2.70 -5.43
C THR A 60 9.74 -3.84 -6.05
N GLY A 61 9.17 -3.62 -7.25
CA GLY A 61 8.23 -4.55 -7.86
C GLY A 61 6.97 -4.75 -7.02
N GLY A 62 6.49 -3.68 -6.38
CA GLY A 62 5.29 -3.66 -5.54
C GLY A 62 5.47 -4.27 -4.14
N LYS A 63 6.68 -4.69 -3.76
CA LYS A 63 6.93 -5.26 -2.43
C LYS A 63 6.82 -4.22 -1.32
N MET A 64 7.10 -2.95 -1.64
CA MET A 64 7.21 -1.87 -0.66
C MET A 64 8.17 -2.23 0.48
N GLN A 65 9.27 -2.90 0.15
CA GLN A 65 10.32 -3.27 1.09
C GLN A 65 11.68 -2.93 0.48
N PRO A 66 12.70 -2.57 1.29
CA PRO A 66 14.06 -2.44 0.81
C PRO A 66 14.51 -3.74 0.13
N ILE A 67 15.01 -3.65 -1.10
CA ILE A 67 15.54 -4.82 -1.81
C ILE A 67 17.01 -4.62 -2.14
N ARG A 68 17.71 -5.72 -2.39
CA ARG A 68 19.02 -5.70 -3.02
C ARG A 68 18.87 -5.93 -4.51
N GLU A 69 19.80 -5.40 -5.27
CA GLU A 69 19.92 -5.65 -6.70
C GLU A 69 19.92 -7.16 -7.00
N ALA A 70 19.37 -7.52 -8.16
CA ALA A 70 19.11 -8.90 -8.55
C ALA A 70 18.22 -9.68 -7.56
N ASN A 71 17.42 -8.97 -6.75
CA ASN A 71 16.52 -9.51 -5.73
C ASN A 71 17.24 -10.52 -4.81
N ALA A 72 18.45 -10.16 -4.38
CA ALA A 72 19.29 -11.01 -3.55
C ALA A 72 18.92 -10.92 -2.06
N SER A 73 19.02 -12.04 -1.35
CA SER A 73 18.79 -12.09 0.10
C SER A 73 19.97 -11.54 0.91
N SER A 74 21.17 -11.49 0.31
CA SER A 74 22.40 -11.02 0.97
C SER A 74 23.35 -10.32 0.01
N ASP A 75 24.29 -9.55 0.56
CA ASP A 75 25.29 -8.83 -0.23
C ASP A 75 26.20 -9.78 -1.04
N PRO A 76 26.72 -10.89 -0.47
CA PRO A 76 27.47 -11.88 -1.25
C PRO A 76 26.66 -12.47 -2.40
N GLN A 77 25.36 -12.72 -2.19
CA GLN A 77 24.50 -13.24 -3.23
C GLN A 77 24.26 -12.21 -4.34
N ALA A 78 24.06 -10.93 -3.99
CA ALA A 78 23.94 -9.85 -4.98
C ALA A 78 25.18 -9.77 -5.86
N LYS A 79 26.37 -9.71 -5.24
CA LYS A 79 27.66 -9.70 -5.95
C LYS A 79 27.83 -10.91 -6.86
N SER A 80 27.51 -12.11 -6.36
CA SER A 80 27.62 -13.36 -7.14
C SER A 80 26.70 -13.36 -8.38
N ARG A 81 25.44 -12.94 -8.23
CA ARG A 81 24.48 -12.85 -9.34
C ARG A 81 24.90 -11.81 -10.39
N LEU A 82 25.35 -10.64 -9.95
CA LEU A 82 25.85 -9.59 -10.84
C LEU A 82 27.10 -10.02 -11.59
N GLU A 83 28.04 -10.67 -10.90
CA GLU A 83 29.25 -11.21 -11.51
C GLU A 83 28.94 -12.28 -12.56
N ALA A 84 28.01 -13.19 -12.27
CA ALA A 84 27.56 -14.20 -13.23
C ALA A 84 26.87 -13.57 -14.45
N ALA A 85 26.03 -12.55 -14.25
CA ALA A 85 25.37 -11.84 -15.33
C ALA A 85 26.35 -11.06 -16.21
N TRP A 86 27.38 -10.43 -15.62
CA TRP A 86 28.43 -9.72 -16.33
C TRP A 86 29.29 -10.68 -17.18
N LYS A 87 29.73 -11.81 -16.61
CA LYS A 87 30.48 -12.85 -17.33
C LYS A 87 29.67 -13.46 -18.48
N ALA A 88 28.35 -13.53 -18.34
CA ALA A 88 27.44 -13.97 -19.40
C ALA A 88 27.12 -12.89 -20.45
N GLY A 89 27.75 -11.71 -20.39
CA GLY A 89 27.52 -10.62 -21.35
C GLY A 89 26.18 -9.89 -21.20
N LYS A 90 25.43 -10.14 -20.12
CA LYS A 90 24.08 -9.56 -19.92
C LYS A 90 24.10 -8.12 -19.38
N LEU A 91 25.27 -7.64 -18.95
CA LEU A 91 25.50 -6.30 -18.43
C LEU A 91 26.43 -5.50 -19.35
N GLY A 92 26.12 -5.47 -20.66
CA GLY A 92 26.99 -4.89 -21.69
C GLY A 92 27.25 -3.38 -21.56
N SER A 93 26.41 -2.64 -20.83
CA SER A 93 26.63 -1.23 -20.51
C SER A 93 27.61 -1.00 -19.36
N VAL A 94 27.91 -2.03 -18.56
CA VAL A 94 28.77 -1.92 -17.39
C VAL A 94 30.23 -2.15 -17.77
N LYS A 95 30.99 -1.05 -17.84
CA LYS A 95 32.44 -1.08 -18.08
C LYS A 95 33.23 -1.48 -16.83
N ASN A 96 32.84 -0.94 -15.67
CA ASN A 96 33.50 -1.18 -14.39
C ASN A 96 32.51 -1.84 -13.42
N PRO A 97 32.82 -3.05 -12.89
CA PRO A 97 31.92 -3.83 -12.06
C PRO A 97 31.79 -3.24 -10.64
N TYR A 98 31.01 -2.17 -10.51
CA TYR A 98 30.83 -1.39 -9.28
C TYR A 98 30.40 -2.22 -8.06
N TRP A 99 29.79 -3.39 -8.26
CA TRP A 99 29.36 -4.29 -7.18
C TRP A 99 30.52 -4.94 -6.44
N ARG A 100 31.70 -5.07 -7.06
CA ARG A 100 32.87 -5.69 -6.42
C ARG A 100 33.27 -4.91 -5.16
N ASP A 101 33.23 -3.59 -5.26
CA ASP A 101 33.49 -2.66 -4.17
C ASP A 101 32.26 -2.41 -3.27
N GLY A 102 31.15 -3.09 -3.53
CA GLY A 102 29.94 -3.02 -2.70
C GLY A 102 28.93 -1.94 -3.09
N TRP A 103 29.10 -1.25 -4.22
CA TRP A 103 28.26 -0.12 -4.64
C TRP A 103 27.03 -0.49 -5.49
N PHE A 104 26.46 -1.68 -5.23
CA PHE A 104 25.27 -2.17 -5.94
C PHE A 104 23.96 -1.70 -5.31
N GLY A 105 22.87 -1.84 -6.07
CA GLY A 105 21.54 -1.34 -5.71
C GLY A 105 21.06 -1.86 -4.37
N ARG A 106 20.70 -0.94 -3.45
CA ARG A 106 20.03 -1.26 -2.19
C ARG A 106 18.90 -0.29 -1.88
N GLY A 107 17.99 -0.74 -1.02
CA GLY A 107 16.93 0.10 -0.49
C GLY A 107 15.71 0.17 -1.41
N PHE A 108 14.80 1.07 -1.06
CA PHE A 108 13.53 1.29 -1.75
C PHE A 108 13.72 1.82 -3.17
N ILE A 109 14.83 2.54 -3.41
CA ILE A 109 15.08 3.22 -4.69
C ILE A 109 16.34 2.72 -5.41
N GLN A 110 16.91 1.61 -4.93
CA GLN A 110 18.08 0.97 -5.53
C GLN A 110 19.27 1.92 -5.71
N ILE A 111 19.72 2.59 -4.63
CA ILE A 111 20.89 3.48 -4.74
C ILE A 111 22.13 2.70 -5.16
N THR A 112 22.86 3.24 -6.14
CA THR A 112 24.09 2.65 -6.71
C THR A 112 25.21 3.68 -6.69
N HIS A 113 26.45 3.22 -6.87
CA HIS A 113 27.67 4.04 -6.94
C HIS A 113 28.08 4.74 -5.63
N LYS A 114 29.39 4.74 -5.34
CA LYS A 114 29.97 5.33 -4.13
C LYS A 114 29.58 6.80 -3.92
N VAL A 115 29.50 7.58 -4.99
CA VAL A 115 29.16 9.01 -4.92
C VAL A 115 27.79 9.26 -4.31
N ASN A 116 26.80 8.44 -4.64
CA ASN A 116 25.45 8.56 -4.07
C ASN A 116 25.44 8.13 -2.60
N TYR A 117 26.11 7.01 -2.28
CA TYR A 117 26.27 6.55 -0.89
C TYR A 117 26.95 7.62 -0.02
N ASP A 118 27.98 8.29 -0.52
CA ASP A 118 28.68 9.36 0.19
C ASP A 118 27.81 10.61 0.38
N ALA A 119 27.17 11.09 -0.69
CA ALA A 119 26.30 12.27 -0.64
C ALA A 119 25.13 12.07 0.34
N LEU A 120 24.43 10.93 0.24
CA LEU A 120 23.32 10.60 1.14
C LEU A 120 23.80 10.29 2.55
N GLY A 121 24.95 9.63 2.70
CA GLY A 121 25.52 9.32 4.01
C GLY A 121 25.83 10.59 4.79
N LYS A 122 26.48 11.57 4.14
CA LYS A 122 26.72 12.89 4.71
C LYS A 122 25.42 13.62 5.04
N ARG A 123 24.47 13.66 4.09
CA ARG A 123 23.20 14.37 4.27
C ARG A 123 22.34 13.81 5.40
N LEU A 124 22.36 12.49 5.60
CA LEU A 124 21.57 11.80 6.61
C LEU A 124 22.33 11.59 7.94
N ASN A 125 23.61 11.96 7.99
CA ASN A 125 24.51 11.65 9.09
C ASN A 125 24.56 10.14 9.40
N VAL A 126 24.71 9.32 8.35
CA VAL A 126 24.80 7.85 8.42
C VAL A 126 26.05 7.40 7.66
N ASN A 127 26.84 6.50 8.24
CA ASN A 127 28.06 5.99 7.60
C ASN A 127 27.75 4.96 6.49
N LEU A 128 27.10 5.40 5.41
CA LEU A 128 26.74 4.59 4.25
C LEU A 128 27.97 4.14 3.44
N VAL A 129 29.08 4.89 3.49
CA VAL A 129 30.33 4.50 2.80
C VAL A 129 31.05 3.38 3.55
N GLY A 130 31.15 3.49 4.88
CA GLY A 130 31.76 2.45 5.71
C GLY A 130 30.85 1.24 5.94
N ASN A 131 29.53 1.42 5.87
CA ASN A 131 28.56 0.33 6.03
C ASN A 131 27.38 0.48 5.04
N PRO A 132 27.55 0.11 3.76
CA PRO A 132 26.50 0.27 2.74
C PRO A 132 25.27 -0.61 2.98
N ALA A 133 25.37 -1.65 3.82
CA ALA A 133 24.23 -2.49 4.19
C ALA A 133 23.15 -1.72 4.98
N LEU A 134 23.50 -0.59 5.62
CA LEU A 134 22.55 0.28 6.29
C LEU A 134 21.46 0.82 5.35
N ALA A 135 21.71 0.88 4.03
CA ALA A 135 20.68 1.24 3.05
C ALA A 135 19.54 0.21 2.94
N MET A 136 19.67 -0.97 3.56
CA MET A 136 18.62 -2.00 3.66
C MET A 136 17.73 -1.84 4.90
N ASP A 137 18.12 -1.01 5.86
CA ASP A 137 17.25 -0.69 6.98
C ASP A 137 16.03 0.10 6.46
N PRO A 138 14.78 -0.29 6.76
CA PRO A 138 13.59 0.37 6.23
C PRO A 138 13.53 1.88 6.52
N VAL A 139 13.96 2.32 7.70
CA VAL A 139 13.95 3.73 8.11
C VAL A 139 14.98 4.51 7.31
N ILE A 140 16.23 4.03 7.26
CA ILE A 140 17.31 4.67 6.49
C ILE A 140 16.96 4.68 5.00
N SER A 141 16.41 3.58 4.48
CA SER A 141 15.96 3.45 3.09
C SER A 141 14.86 4.45 2.74
N ALA A 142 13.87 4.65 3.61
CA ALA A 142 12.83 5.66 3.43
C ALA A 142 13.44 7.07 3.43
N ARG A 143 14.36 7.36 4.36
CA ARG A 143 15.06 8.64 4.43
C ARG A 143 15.88 8.91 3.16
N ILE A 144 16.58 7.90 2.64
CA ILE A 144 17.31 7.97 1.37
C ILE A 144 16.37 8.36 0.24
N ALA A 145 15.22 7.69 0.10
CA ALA A 145 14.26 7.99 -0.95
C ALA A 145 13.70 9.41 -0.81
N ILE A 146 13.19 9.77 0.37
CA ILE A 146 12.55 11.08 0.61
C ILE A 146 13.54 12.21 0.38
N VAL A 147 14.69 12.19 1.05
CA VAL A 147 15.68 13.28 0.96
C VAL A 147 16.34 13.30 -0.41
N GLY A 148 16.71 12.14 -0.95
CA GLY A 148 17.34 12.05 -2.25
C GLY A 148 16.45 12.59 -3.38
N MET A 149 15.14 12.33 -3.33
CA MET A 149 14.19 12.88 -4.31
C MET A 149 13.88 14.36 -4.08
N ALA A 150 13.71 14.77 -2.82
CA ALA A 150 13.38 16.15 -2.47
C ALA A 150 14.52 17.13 -2.80
N GLU A 151 15.77 16.70 -2.60
CA GLU A 151 16.97 17.53 -2.78
C GLU A 151 17.72 17.23 -4.10
N GLY A 152 17.31 16.22 -4.85
CA GLY A 152 17.91 15.85 -6.14
C GLY A 152 19.29 15.20 -6.02
N LEU A 153 19.58 14.53 -4.91
CA LEU A 153 20.92 13.99 -4.63
C LEU A 153 21.32 12.83 -5.56
N PHE A 154 20.36 12.15 -6.17
CA PHE A 154 20.63 11.08 -7.15
C PHE A 154 21.14 11.62 -8.50
N THR A 155 20.87 12.89 -8.79
CA THR A 155 21.16 13.53 -10.07
C THR A 155 22.08 14.75 -9.92
N ASN A 156 22.76 14.86 -8.77
CA ASN A 156 23.60 16.00 -8.43
C ASN A 156 22.86 17.35 -8.59
N GLY A 157 21.59 17.38 -8.18
CA GLY A 157 20.73 18.56 -8.20
C GLY A 157 20.07 18.87 -9.54
N ALA A 158 20.30 18.09 -10.59
CA ALA A 158 19.69 18.33 -11.91
C ALA A 158 18.18 18.09 -11.92
N HIS A 159 17.70 17.15 -11.11
CA HIS A 159 16.30 16.76 -11.02
C HIS A 159 15.90 16.50 -9.56
N ARG A 160 14.95 17.30 -9.06
CA ARG A 160 14.35 17.16 -7.73
C ARG A 160 12.83 17.36 -7.80
N LEU A 161 12.12 16.98 -6.73
CA LEU A 161 10.67 17.03 -6.68
C LEU A 161 10.09 18.43 -6.98
N SER A 162 10.71 19.50 -6.49
CA SER A 162 10.22 20.88 -6.70
C SER A 162 10.30 21.36 -8.15
N ASP A 163 11.13 20.72 -8.99
CA ASP A 163 11.22 21.07 -10.41
C ASP A 163 9.99 20.55 -11.19
N TYR A 164 9.35 19.50 -10.69
CA TYR A 164 8.21 18.83 -11.33
C TYR A 164 6.87 19.07 -10.62
N PHE A 165 6.92 19.49 -9.36
CA PHE A 165 5.74 19.72 -8.54
C PHE A 165 5.91 21.03 -7.76
N ASN A 166 5.22 22.06 -8.23
CA ASN A 166 5.17 23.39 -7.60
C ASN A 166 3.83 24.07 -7.95
N ASP A 167 3.70 25.37 -7.72
CA ASP A 167 2.46 26.10 -7.95
C ASP A 167 2.05 26.18 -9.43
N LYS A 168 3.00 25.96 -10.35
CA LYS A 168 2.81 26.08 -11.80
C LYS A 168 2.99 24.76 -12.54
N VAL A 169 3.63 23.78 -11.92
CA VAL A 169 4.01 22.52 -12.54
C VAL A 169 3.47 21.35 -11.74
N ASP A 170 2.86 20.40 -12.45
CA ASP A 170 2.46 19.09 -11.93
C ASP A 170 2.77 18.05 -13.03
N ASP A 171 4.00 17.55 -13.05
CA ASP A 171 4.53 16.68 -14.11
C ASP A 171 5.12 15.39 -13.52
N ALA A 172 4.22 14.49 -13.13
CA ALA A 172 4.59 13.19 -12.58
C ALA A 172 5.31 12.27 -13.59
N GLU A 173 5.12 12.48 -14.89
CA GLU A 173 5.78 11.68 -15.92
C GLU A 173 7.26 12.06 -16.02
N SER A 174 7.58 13.34 -16.15
CA SER A 174 8.98 13.80 -16.21
C SER A 174 9.71 13.64 -14.89
N ALA A 175 9.00 13.63 -13.74
CA ALA A 175 9.58 13.35 -12.43
C ALA A 175 10.30 11.99 -12.35
N ARG A 176 10.08 11.08 -13.30
CA ARG A 176 10.84 9.82 -13.40
C ARG A 176 12.36 10.06 -13.44
N ARG A 177 12.81 11.17 -14.03
CA ARG A 177 14.22 11.54 -14.15
C ARG A 177 14.95 11.73 -12.83
N ILE A 178 14.22 11.97 -11.73
CA ILE A 178 14.80 12.06 -10.38
C ILE A 178 15.48 10.74 -9.99
N VAL A 179 14.85 9.61 -10.32
CA VAL A 179 15.30 8.28 -9.89
C VAL A 179 16.04 7.57 -11.01
N ASN A 180 15.48 7.55 -12.22
CA ASN A 180 16.10 6.91 -13.37
C ASN A 180 15.46 7.41 -14.66
N GLY A 181 16.23 8.10 -15.51
CA GLY A 181 15.89 8.43 -16.90
C GLY A 181 14.41 8.71 -17.17
N THR A 182 13.87 8.14 -18.25
CA THR A 182 12.44 8.21 -18.58
C THR A 182 11.82 6.83 -18.78
N ASP A 183 12.54 5.77 -18.39
CA ASP A 183 12.02 4.42 -18.54
C ASP A 183 10.78 4.23 -17.65
N LYS A 184 9.72 3.66 -18.26
CA LYS A 184 8.39 3.45 -17.67
C LYS A 184 7.74 4.70 -17.07
N ALA A 185 8.16 5.90 -17.47
CA ALA A 185 7.66 7.17 -16.92
C ALA A 185 6.13 7.25 -16.88
N LYS A 186 5.45 6.98 -18.00
CA LYS A 186 3.98 6.99 -18.08
C LYS A 186 3.30 5.97 -17.16
N LEU A 187 3.89 4.79 -17.00
CA LEU A 187 3.35 3.76 -16.08
C LEU A 187 3.46 4.23 -14.63
N ILE A 188 4.61 4.81 -14.26
CA ILE A 188 4.88 5.33 -12.92
C ILE A 188 4.00 6.54 -12.62
N ALA A 189 3.75 7.41 -13.61
CA ALA A 189 2.76 8.49 -13.48
C ALA A 189 1.35 7.95 -13.18
N GLY A 190 0.98 6.81 -13.77
CA GLY A 190 -0.26 6.10 -13.42
C GLY A 190 -0.30 5.63 -11.96
N TYR A 191 0.80 5.09 -11.43
CA TYR A 191 0.91 4.75 -10.01
C TYR A 191 0.84 5.99 -9.12
N HIS A 192 1.52 7.07 -9.51
CA HIS A 192 1.47 8.35 -8.81
C HIS A 192 0.03 8.84 -8.69
N LYS A 193 -0.76 8.81 -9.78
CA LYS A 193 -2.17 9.18 -9.73
C LYS A 193 -2.95 8.35 -8.71
N ASN A 194 -2.78 7.02 -8.71
CA ASN A 194 -3.48 6.15 -7.76
C ASN A 194 -3.12 6.48 -6.30
N PHE A 195 -1.84 6.77 -6.02
CA PHE A 195 -1.41 7.17 -4.68
C PHE A 195 -1.92 8.56 -4.30
N LEU A 196 -1.93 9.51 -5.23
CA LEU A 196 -2.45 10.86 -4.99
C LEU A 196 -3.94 10.81 -4.65
N ASP A 197 -4.73 10.10 -5.45
CA ASP A 197 -6.17 9.91 -5.20
C ASP A 197 -6.41 9.28 -3.81
N ALA A 198 -5.56 8.33 -3.40
CA ALA A 198 -5.64 7.72 -2.07
C ALA A 198 -5.27 8.69 -0.93
N ILE A 199 -4.24 9.51 -1.12
CA ILE A 199 -3.81 10.53 -0.15
C ILE A 199 -4.92 11.58 0.01
N GLU A 200 -5.50 12.05 -1.09
CA GLU A 200 -6.57 13.04 -1.09
C GLU A 200 -7.81 12.52 -0.37
N ALA A 201 -8.26 11.30 -0.70
CA ALA A 201 -9.39 10.66 -0.03
C ALA A 201 -9.15 10.47 1.48
N ALA A 202 -7.90 10.24 1.88
CA ALA A 202 -7.51 10.05 3.28
C ALA A 202 -7.16 11.36 4.02
N SER A 203 -7.21 12.50 3.34
CA SER A 203 -6.84 13.80 3.92
C SER A 203 -7.98 14.48 4.68
N VAL A 204 -9.20 13.99 4.51
CA VAL A 204 -10.39 14.37 5.28
C VAL A 204 -10.48 13.45 6.51
N PRO A 205 -10.58 13.99 7.74
CA PRO A 205 -10.88 13.18 8.91
C PRO A 205 -12.21 12.44 8.71
N LEU A 206 -12.39 11.25 9.29
CA LEU A 206 -13.75 10.74 9.43
C LEU A 206 -14.54 11.78 10.22
N GLN A 207 -15.66 12.23 9.65
CA GLN A 207 -16.70 12.82 10.48
C GLN A 207 -17.11 11.69 11.43
N GLU A 208 -16.89 11.85 12.73
CA GLU A 208 -17.55 10.98 13.69
C GLU A 208 -19.03 11.03 13.31
N ALA A 209 -19.62 9.87 13.03
CA ALA A 209 -21.07 9.86 12.87
C ALA A 209 -21.63 10.54 14.13
N ASP A 210 -22.51 11.52 13.96
CA ASP A 210 -23.32 12.07 15.06
C ASP A 210 -24.22 10.95 15.60
N ALA A 211 -23.61 9.96 16.23
CA ALA A 211 -24.26 8.95 17.03
C ALA A 211 -24.51 9.63 18.37
N ASN A 212 -25.49 10.53 18.37
CA ASN A 212 -26.22 10.84 19.59
C ASN A 212 -26.80 9.52 20.09
N HIS A 213 -26.06 8.81 20.97
CA HIS A 213 -26.54 7.62 21.68
C HIS A 213 -27.87 7.90 22.40
N ALA A 214 -28.18 9.17 22.67
CA ALA A 214 -29.45 9.65 23.21
C ALA A 214 -30.66 9.50 22.26
N LEU A 215 -30.46 9.34 20.94
CA LEU A 215 -31.53 9.14 19.95
C LEU A 215 -31.75 7.66 19.58
N ALA A 216 -30.90 6.76 20.06
CA ALA A 216 -31.07 5.32 19.90
C ALA A 216 -31.82 4.73 21.11
N THR A 217 -33.09 5.10 21.29
CA THR A 217 -33.98 4.34 22.18
C THR A 217 -34.35 3.04 21.50
N ALA A 218 -34.07 1.89 22.14
CA ALA A 218 -34.55 0.59 21.68
C ALA A 218 -36.08 0.65 21.53
N ASP A 219 -36.60 0.26 20.37
CA ASP A 219 -38.03 0.13 20.14
C ASP A 219 -38.41 -1.31 20.50
N ASP A 220 -39.23 -1.50 21.55
CA ASP A 220 -39.62 -2.81 22.12
C ASP A 220 -40.61 -3.57 21.20
N VAL A 221 -40.42 -3.49 19.89
CA VAL A 221 -41.26 -4.18 18.93
C VAL A 221 -40.78 -5.62 18.81
N LYS A 222 -41.63 -6.56 19.24
CA LYS A 222 -41.40 -7.99 19.08
C LYS A 222 -41.02 -8.29 17.61
N PRO A 223 -39.93 -9.04 17.35
CA PRO A 223 -39.44 -9.32 16.00
C PRO A 223 -40.50 -9.86 15.02
N SER A 224 -41.50 -10.58 15.54
CA SER A 224 -42.63 -11.12 14.80
C SER A 224 -43.58 -10.08 14.18
N ALA A 225 -43.50 -8.82 14.61
CA ALA A 225 -44.33 -7.71 14.12
C ALA A 225 -43.64 -6.83 13.06
N SER A 226 -42.34 -7.00 12.83
CA SER A 226 -41.56 -6.15 11.91
C SER A 226 -41.59 -6.65 10.47
N GLY A 227 -42.17 -5.86 9.56
CA GLY A 227 -42.20 -6.16 8.12
C GLY A 227 -40.81 -6.37 7.51
N SER A 228 -39.83 -5.54 7.90
CA SER A 228 -38.44 -5.64 7.43
C SER A 228 -37.75 -6.93 7.87
N VAL A 229 -38.05 -7.42 9.08
CA VAL A 229 -37.52 -8.69 9.60
C VAL A 229 -38.16 -9.87 8.86
N LYS A 230 -39.47 -9.78 8.56
CA LYS A 230 -40.14 -10.77 7.70
C LYS A 230 -39.56 -10.81 6.29
N THR A 231 -39.26 -9.65 5.69
CA THR A 231 -38.63 -9.57 4.37
C THR A 231 -37.24 -10.22 4.39
N LEU A 232 -36.40 -9.89 5.36
CA LEU A 232 -35.06 -10.45 5.48
C LEU A 232 -35.06 -11.97 5.76
N LEU A 233 -35.99 -12.45 6.58
CA LEU A 233 -36.16 -13.90 6.82
C LEU A 233 -36.68 -14.61 5.58
N SER A 234 -37.64 -14.02 4.87
CA SER A 234 -38.17 -14.60 3.63
C SER A 234 -37.11 -14.73 2.55
N SER A 235 -36.27 -13.72 2.35
CA SER A 235 -35.16 -13.79 1.39
C SER A 235 -34.14 -14.86 1.78
N THR A 236 -33.81 -14.94 3.07
CA THR A 236 -32.86 -15.95 3.58
C THR A 236 -33.38 -17.37 3.43
N LEU A 237 -34.67 -17.61 3.70
CA LEU A 237 -35.33 -18.91 3.53
C LEU A 237 -35.43 -19.32 2.06
N VAL A 238 -35.73 -18.37 1.17
CA VAL A 238 -35.73 -18.62 -0.28
C VAL A 238 -34.33 -19.00 -0.76
N THR A 239 -33.29 -18.27 -0.34
CA THR A 239 -31.90 -18.59 -0.72
C THR A 239 -31.48 -19.98 -0.20
N ALA A 240 -31.79 -20.31 1.06
CA ALA A 240 -31.46 -21.62 1.62
C ALA A 240 -32.24 -22.78 0.97
N GLY A 241 -33.53 -22.59 0.67
CA GLY A 241 -34.37 -23.59 0.00
C GLY A 241 -33.95 -23.86 -1.44
N VAL A 242 -33.57 -22.82 -2.19
CA VAL A 242 -33.04 -22.96 -3.56
C VAL A 242 -31.71 -23.72 -3.56
N SER A 243 -30.82 -23.44 -2.60
CA SER A 243 -29.55 -24.18 -2.48
C SER A 243 -29.70 -25.68 -2.14
N ALA A 244 -30.82 -26.08 -1.53
CA ALA A 244 -31.11 -27.49 -1.23
C ALA A 244 -31.70 -28.26 -2.43
N LEU A 245 -32.36 -27.56 -3.37
CA LEU A 245 -33.04 -28.17 -4.53
C LEU A 245 -32.14 -28.33 -5.75
N VAL A 246 -31.03 -27.59 -5.84
CA VAL A 246 -30.06 -27.73 -6.94
C VAL A 246 -29.10 -28.87 -6.59
N GLY A 247 -29.26 -30.00 -7.29
CA GLY A 247 -28.68 -31.31 -7.00
C GLY A 247 -27.24 -31.32 -6.47
N VAL A 248 -27.06 -31.92 -5.29
CA VAL A 248 -25.76 -32.17 -4.66
C VAL A 248 -25.06 -33.30 -5.41
N ASN A 249 -24.06 -32.96 -6.23
CA ASN A 249 -23.31 -33.94 -7.02
C ASN A 249 -21.83 -34.09 -6.57
N ASN A 250 -21.42 -33.45 -5.47
CA ASN A 250 -20.12 -33.71 -4.84
C ASN A 250 -20.11 -33.40 -3.33
N PRO A 251 -19.09 -33.89 -2.58
CA PRO A 251 -19.00 -33.75 -1.12
C PRO A 251 -18.88 -32.29 -0.62
N TRP A 252 -18.28 -31.40 -1.41
CA TRP A 252 -18.17 -29.98 -1.08
C TRP A 252 -19.50 -29.26 -1.22
N ALA A 253 -20.30 -29.61 -2.23
CA ALA A 253 -21.66 -29.13 -2.41
C ALA A 253 -22.55 -29.58 -1.24
N PHE A 254 -22.38 -30.81 -0.74
CA PHE A 254 -23.07 -31.28 0.46
C PHE A 254 -22.68 -30.45 1.70
N GLY A 255 -21.38 -30.19 1.88
CA GLY A 255 -20.88 -29.40 3.01
C GLY A 255 -21.43 -27.97 3.02
N VAL A 256 -21.49 -27.31 1.86
CA VAL A 256 -22.05 -25.95 1.75
C VAL A 256 -23.57 -25.95 2.00
N SER A 257 -24.32 -26.91 1.45
CA SER A 257 -25.76 -27.01 1.68
C SER A 257 -26.10 -27.31 3.14
N ALA A 258 -25.34 -28.17 3.82
CA ALA A 258 -25.50 -28.43 5.25
C ALA A 258 -25.24 -27.19 6.11
N LEU A 259 -24.20 -26.40 5.77
CA LEU A 259 -23.88 -25.16 6.47
C LEU A 259 -24.99 -24.11 6.29
N ALA A 260 -25.54 -23.99 5.08
CA ALA A 260 -26.63 -23.06 4.78
C ALA A 260 -27.92 -23.42 5.54
N LEU A 261 -28.25 -24.72 5.65
CA LEU A 261 -29.38 -25.20 6.45
C LEU A 261 -29.20 -24.92 7.95
N LEU A 262 -27.98 -25.11 8.48
CA LEU A 262 -27.68 -24.79 9.88
C LEU A 262 -27.80 -23.29 10.16
N MET A 263 -27.31 -22.43 9.27
CA MET A 263 -27.47 -20.98 9.41
C MET A 263 -28.95 -20.56 9.31
N GLY A 264 -29.71 -21.13 8.38
CA GLY A 264 -31.16 -20.89 8.25
C GLY A 264 -31.94 -21.34 9.48
N GLY A 265 -31.65 -22.55 9.99
CA GLY A 265 -32.25 -23.07 11.22
C GLY A 265 -31.89 -22.26 12.47
N GLY A 266 -30.64 -21.81 12.56
CA GLY A 266 -30.17 -20.91 13.63
C GLY A 266 -30.90 -19.56 13.61
N ALA A 267 -31.10 -18.97 12.43
CA ALA A 267 -31.87 -17.73 12.28
C ALA A 267 -33.34 -17.92 12.68
N LEU A 268 -33.97 -19.04 12.30
CA LEU A 268 -35.34 -19.38 12.71
C LEU A 268 -35.46 -19.58 14.23
N TYR A 269 -34.50 -20.27 14.85
CA TYR A 269 -34.47 -20.49 16.30
C TYR A 269 -34.29 -19.18 17.06
N MET A 270 -33.35 -18.33 16.64
CA MET A 270 -33.11 -17.00 17.22
C MET A 270 -34.36 -16.11 17.12
N PHE A 271 -35.08 -16.20 16.00
CA PHE A 271 -36.34 -15.49 15.79
C PHE A 271 -37.48 -16.03 16.67
N GLY A 272 -37.68 -17.35 16.71
CA GLY A 272 -38.73 -17.99 17.52
C GLY A 272 -38.51 -17.87 19.02
N SER A 273 -37.26 -17.77 19.47
CA SER A 273 -36.89 -17.60 20.88
C SER A 273 -36.86 -16.14 21.36
N GLY A 274 -37.15 -15.17 20.47
CA GLY A 274 -37.17 -13.75 20.82
C GLY A 274 -35.80 -13.15 21.17
N ARG A 275 -34.70 -13.81 20.79
CA ARG A 275 -33.32 -13.42 21.12
C ARG A 275 -32.71 -12.40 20.16
N TRP A 276 -33.53 -11.78 19.31
CA TRP A 276 -33.09 -10.78 18.35
C TRP A 276 -33.89 -9.49 18.53
N SER A 277 -33.22 -8.33 18.51
CA SER A 277 -33.87 -7.01 18.51
C SER A 277 -33.41 -6.21 17.29
N VAL A 278 -34.27 -5.33 16.79
CA VAL A 278 -33.97 -4.46 15.64
C VAL A 278 -34.09 -3.02 16.06
N ASN A 279 -32.94 -2.34 16.16
CA ASN A 279 -32.89 -0.92 16.44
C ASN A 279 -33.16 -0.13 15.15
N ARG A 280 -34.08 0.82 15.18
CA ARG A 280 -34.38 1.73 14.06
C ARG A 280 -34.04 3.15 14.47
N ILE A 281 -33.46 3.91 13.56
CA ILE A 281 -33.30 5.36 13.69
C ILE A 281 -34.61 5.99 13.22
N LYS A 282 -35.31 6.74 14.09
CA LYS A 282 -36.47 7.53 13.66
C LYS A 282 -35.96 8.70 12.83
N GLY A 283 -36.51 8.87 11.63
CA GLY A 283 -36.22 10.02 10.78
C GLY A 283 -36.60 11.33 11.47
N ILE A 284 -35.81 12.37 11.20
CA ILE A 284 -36.02 13.76 11.63
C ILE A 284 -37.34 14.27 11.05
#